data_AF-A0A8H4AZT2-F1
#
_entry.id   AF-A0A8H4AZT2-F1
#
_cell.length_a   1.000
_cell.length_b   1.000
_cell.length_c   1.000
_cell.angle_alpha   90.00
_cell.angle_beta   90.00
_cell.angle_gamma   90.00
#
_symmetry.space_group_name_H-M   'P 1'
#
loop_
_entity.id
_entity.type
_entity.pdbx_description
1 polymer ?
#
loop_
_entity_poly.entity_id
_entity_poly.type
_entity_poly.pdbx_seq_one_letter_code
_entity_poly.pdbx_strand_id
1 'polypeptide(L)'
;MSNYYVFLNQAKEEPPKGFTYQPVDLIKELEPLRKETFKSDYDFVAALRNIISKLKDGNTQNINICYHNFIYDQNLTLYSVITTDNENKQKQIIKVFDNKLDPSNNDCEVTEIHGKPALQAIIDFANDNTAAPP
;
A
#
# COMPACT_ATOMS: atom_id res chain seq x y z
N MET A 1 6.92 -13.02 21.86
CA MET A 1 6.37 -12.45 20.61
C MET A 1 5.47 -13.41 19.84
N SER A 2 5.75 -14.72 19.85
CA SER A 2 4.94 -15.76 19.16
C SER A 2 3.45 -15.81 19.55
N ASN A 3 3.05 -15.26 20.70
CA ASN A 3 1.64 -15.25 21.15
C ASN A 3 0.86 -13.96 20.79
N TYR A 4 1.48 -12.95 20.18
CA TYR A 4 0.83 -11.65 19.93
C TYR A 4 0.35 -11.46 18.49
N TYR A 5 0.87 -12.25 17.54
CA TYR A 5 0.43 -12.20 16.14
C TYR A 5 0.02 -13.60 15.67
N VAL A 6 -1.28 -13.83 15.57
CA VAL A 6 -1.88 -15.16 15.28
C VAL A 6 -1.60 -15.65 13.85
N PHE A 7 -1.17 -14.76 12.96
CA PHE A 7 -0.84 -15.07 11.56
C PHE A 7 0.67 -15.06 11.26
N LEU A 8 1.51 -15.20 12.29
CA LEU A 8 2.97 -15.13 12.14
C LEU A 8 3.53 -16.13 11.13
N ASN A 9 2.96 -17.34 11.06
CA ASN A 9 3.42 -18.35 10.11
C ASN A 9 2.97 -18.04 8.68
N GLN A 10 1.73 -17.59 8.51
CA GLN A 10 1.16 -17.21 7.22
C GLN A 10 1.91 -16.02 6.60
N ALA A 11 2.36 -15.07 7.41
CA ALA A 11 3.18 -13.95 6.94
C ALA A 11 4.56 -14.36 6.39
N LYS A 12 5.02 -15.58 6.69
CA LYS A 12 6.27 -16.15 6.17
C LYS A 12 6.08 -17.00 4.91
N GLU A 13 4.83 -17.23 4.50
CA GLU A 13 4.54 -18.00 3.29
C GLU A 13 4.91 -17.18 2.04
N GLU A 14 5.24 -17.89 0.97
CA GLU A 14 5.48 -17.27 -0.33
C GLU A 14 4.22 -16.56 -0.85
N PRO A 15 4.36 -15.39 -1.48
CA PRO A 15 3.23 -14.68 -2.06
C PRO A 15 2.46 -15.56 -3.06
N PRO A 16 1.12 -15.42 -3.16
CA PRO A 16 0.36 -16.07 -4.21
C PRO A 16 0.86 -15.66 -5.59
N LYS A 17 0.70 -16.55 -6.59
CA LYS A 17 1.12 -16.29 -7.97
C LYS A 17 0.53 -14.98 -8.50
N GLY A 18 1.41 -14.10 -8.99
CA GLY A 18 1.04 -12.77 -9.50
C GLY A 18 1.38 -11.63 -8.55
N PHE A 19 1.68 -11.92 -7.28
CA PHE A 19 2.25 -10.97 -6.36
C PHE A 19 3.77 -11.11 -6.29
N THR A 20 4.46 -9.98 -6.14
CA THR A 20 5.93 -9.91 -6.13
C THR A 20 6.51 -9.42 -4.81
N TYR A 21 5.68 -9.23 -3.79
CA TYR A 21 6.15 -8.84 -2.45
C TYR A 21 6.88 -10.01 -1.78
N GLN A 22 7.89 -9.69 -0.97
CA GLN A 22 8.71 -10.70 -0.30
C GLN A 22 8.02 -11.20 0.99
N PRO A 23 8.17 -12.49 1.34
CA PRO A 23 7.79 -13.00 2.66
C PRO A 23 8.53 -12.25 3.78
N VAL A 24 7.90 -12.09 4.94
CA VAL A 24 8.46 -11.31 6.04
C VAL A 24 8.65 -12.17 7.27
N ASP A 25 9.91 -12.32 7.70
CA ASP A 25 10.18 -12.83 9.04
C ASP A 25 10.12 -11.68 10.05
N LEU A 26 8.92 -11.44 10.58
CA LEU A 26 8.65 -10.32 11.49
C LEU A 26 9.59 -10.31 12.71
N ILE A 27 9.94 -11.48 13.27
CA ILE A 27 10.85 -11.54 14.42
C ILE A 27 12.24 -11.05 14.00
N LYS A 28 12.72 -11.50 12.85
CA LYS A 28 14.02 -11.09 12.31
C LYS A 28 14.06 -9.59 11.99
N GLU A 29 12.97 -9.02 11.50
CA GLU A 29 12.87 -7.58 11.20
C GLU A 29 12.78 -6.72 12.47
N LEU A 30 12.13 -7.20 13.53
CA LEU A 30 11.99 -6.46 14.80
C LEU A 30 13.26 -6.49 15.68
N GLU A 31 14.10 -7.52 15.55
CA GLU A 31 15.32 -7.64 16.37
C GLU A 31 16.33 -6.49 16.18
N PRO A 32 16.63 -6.01 14.95
CA PRO A 32 17.41 -4.80 14.73
C PRO A 32 16.76 -3.55 15.32
N LEU A 33 15.43 -3.40 15.15
CA LEU A 33 14.67 -2.25 15.64
C LEU A 33 14.83 -2.08 17.16
N ARG A 34 14.92 -3.18 17.92
CA ARG A 34 15.13 -3.17 19.38
C ARG A 34 16.51 -2.67 19.81
N LYS A 35 17.50 -2.74 18.93
CA LYS A 35 18.89 -2.36 19.20
C LYS A 35 19.21 -0.96 18.68
N GLU A 36 18.34 -0.41 17.84
CA GLU A 36 18.50 0.90 17.24
C GLU A 36 18.13 2.01 18.23
N THR A 37 18.89 3.10 18.19
CA THR A 37 18.58 4.32 18.95
C THR A 37 17.94 5.32 18.00
N PHE A 38 16.68 5.67 18.27
CA PHE A 38 15.92 6.61 17.45
C PHE A 38 16.09 8.04 17.97
N LYS A 39 16.07 9.02 17.05
CA LYS A 39 16.16 10.44 17.40
C LYS A 39 14.85 10.97 17.99
N SER A 40 13.74 10.33 17.65
CA SER A 40 12.41 10.66 18.12
C SER A 40 11.55 9.40 18.23
N ASP A 41 10.46 9.50 18.98
CA ASP A 41 9.39 8.50 19.00
C ASP A 41 8.70 8.37 17.63
N TYR A 42 8.62 9.46 16.86
CA TYR A 42 8.15 9.45 15.47
C TYR A 42 8.98 8.52 14.60
N ASP A 43 10.32 8.63 14.65
CA ASP A 43 11.21 7.80 13.84
C ASP A 43 11.07 6.31 14.18
N PHE A 44 10.92 5.99 15.47
CA PHE A 44 10.67 4.63 15.93
C PHE A 44 9.33 4.09 15.39
N VAL A 45 8.25 4.86 15.53
CA VAL A 45 6.92 4.46 15.08
C VAL A 45 6.88 4.33 13.55
N ALA A 46 7.53 5.23 12.81
CA ALA A 46 7.65 5.15 11.36
C ALA A 46 8.38 3.88 10.93
N ALA A 47 9.51 3.55 11.57
CA ALA A 47 10.26 2.33 11.29
C ALA A 47 9.45 1.06 11.60
N LEU A 48 8.74 1.03 12.74
CA LEU A 48 7.84 -0.07 13.09
C LEU A 48 6.71 -0.22 12.07
N ARG A 49 6.05 0.88 11.69
CA ARG A 49 4.96 0.90 10.71
C ARG A 49 5.43 0.39 9.34
N ASN A 50 6.66 0.74 8.95
CA ASN A 50 7.28 0.25 7.72
C ASN A 50 7.46 -1.26 7.74
N ILE A 51 7.96 -1.84 8.84
CA ILE A 51 8.10 -3.30 9.00
C ILE A 51 6.72 -3.98 8.90
N ILE A 52 5.74 -3.48 9.65
CA ILE A 52 4.38 -4.04 9.66
C ILE A 52 3.73 -3.98 8.26
N SER A 53 3.94 -2.91 7.51
CA SER A 53 3.39 -2.76 6.15
C SER A 53 3.93 -3.77 5.15
N LYS A 54 5.14 -4.32 5.38
CA LYS A 54 5.70 -5.38 4.53
C LYS A 54 4.89 -6.68 4.63
N LEU A 55 4.13 -6.89 5.72
CA LEU A 55 3.28 -8.07 5.88
C LEU A 55 2.15 -8.14 4.85
N LYS A 56 1.82 -7.01 4.21
CA LYS A 56 0.69 -6.87 3.26
C LYS A 56 -0.63 -7.43 3.82
N ASP A 57 -0.81 -7.34 5.14
CA ASP A 57 -1.98 -7.79 5.88
C ASP A 57 -2.80 -6.58 6.33
N GLY A 58 -3.98 -6.41 5.73
CA GLY A 58 -4.90 -5.31 6.05
C GLY A 58 -5.37 -5.29 7.50
N ASN A 59 -5.29 -6.41 8.22
CA ASN A 59 -5.68 -6.52 9.63
C ASN A 59 -4.54 -6.17 10.60
N THR A 60 -3.31 -6.03 10.10
CA THR A 60 -2.14 -5.76 10.93
C THR A 60 -1.63 -4.36 10.67
N GLN A 61 -1.99 -3.45 11.57
CA GLN A 61 -1.65 -2.03 11.44
C GLN A 61 -1.12 -1.48 12.76
N ASN A 62 -0.17 -0.56 12.67
CA ASN A 62 0.28 0.26 13.78
C ASN A 62 -0.15 1.71 13.49
N ILE A 63 -1.22 2.15 14.16
CA ILE A 63 -1.76 3.50 14.01
C ILE A 63 -1.43 4.29 15.27
N ASN A 64 -0.60 5.33 15.11
CA ASN A 64 -0.33 6.28 16.18
C ASN A 64 -1.05 7.60 15.89
N ILE A 65 -2.07 7.92 16.70
CA ILE A 65 -2.91 9.10 16.51
C ILE A 65 -2.16 10.43 16.71
N CYS A 66 -1.02 10.43 17.40
CA CYS A 66 -0.28 11.67 17.71
C CYS A 66 0.31 12.36 16.47
N TYR A 67 0.49 11.64 15.36
CA TYR A 67 1.10 12.16 14.14
C TYR A 67 0.14 12.28 12.95
N HIS A 68 -1.15 11.99 13.14
CA HIS A 68 -2.18 12.12 12.10
C HIS A 68 -2.91 13.47 12.22
N ASN A 69 -2.16 14.57 12.26
CA ASN A 69 -2.76 15.91 12.45
C ASN A 69 -3.25 16.57 11.15
N PHE A 70 -2.77 16.10 10.00
CA PHE A 70 -3.16 16.62 8.69
C PHE A 70 -3.65 15.48 7.81
N ILE A 71 -4.72 15.75 7.06
CA ILE A 71 -5.26 14.85 6.04
C ILE A 71 -5.12 15.60 4.72
N TYR A 72 -4.31 15.04 3.82
CA TYR A 72 -4.23 15.53 2.44
C TYR A 72 -5.29 14.80 1.62
N ASP A 73 -6.43 15.45 1.44
CA ASP A 73 -7.50 14.92 0.60
C ASP A 73 -7.22 15.27 -0.87
N GLN A 74 -7.12 14.25 -1.71
CA GLN A 74 -7.16 14.44 -3.15
C GLN A 74 -8.63 14.55 -3.53
N ASN A 75 -9.03 15.65 -4.18
CA ASN A 75 -10.39 15.89 -4.68
C ASN A 75 -10.78 14.96 -5.85
N LEU A 76 -10.22 13.76 -5.89
CA LEU A 76 -10.27 12.78 -6.96
C LEU A 76 -10.43 11.38 -6.34
N THR A 77 -11.50 10.69 -6.70
CA THR A 77 -11.72 9.29 -6.38
C THR A 77 -11.59 8.45 -7.65
N LEU A 78 -10.88 7.33 -7.56
CA LEU A 78 -10.65 6.42 -8.67
C LEU A 78 -11.32 5.06 -8.42
N TYR A 79 -11.64 4.35 -9.49
CA TYR A 79 -12.12 2.98 -9.45
C TYR A 79 -11.49 2.15 -10.56
N SER A 80 -11.47 0.83 -10.40
CA SER A 80 -10.94 -0.09 -11.41
C SER A 80 -12.05 -0.93 -12.02
N VAL A 81 -11.95 -1.17 -13.32
CA VAL A 81 -12.86 -2.05 -14.07
C VAL A 81 -12.08 -2.97 -15.01
N ILE A 82 -12.64 -4.14 -15.27
CA ILE A 82 -12.15 -5.04 -16.32
C ILE A 82 -12.96 -4.74 -17.58
N THR A 83 -12.27 -4.28 -18.62
CA THR A 83 -12.84 -4.13 -19.96
C THR A 83 -12.40 -5.29 -20.84
N THR A 84 -13.17 -5.57 -21.88
CA THR A 84 -12.83 -6.56 -22.89
C THR A 84 -12.59 -5.82 -24.20
N ASP A 85 -11.42 -6.03 -24.81
CA ASP A 85 -11.13 -5.45 -26.11
C ASP A 85 -11.82 -6.21 -27.26
N ASN A 86 -11.68 -5.71 -28.48
CA ASN A 86 -12.28 -6.31 -29.68
C ASN A 86 -11.71 -7.71 -30.01
N GLU A 87 -10.61 -8.12 -29.37
CA GLU A 87 -9.98 -9.45 -29.50
C GLU A 87 -10.39 -10.40 -28.36
N ASN A 88 -11.41 -10.04 -27.58
CA ASN A 88 -11.85 -10.75 -26.38
C ASN A 88 -10.79 -10.86 -25.26
N LYS A 89 -9.79 -9.97 -25.24
CA LYS A 89 -8.82 -9.92 -24.15
C LYS A 89 -9.32 -9.01 -23.05
N GLN A 90 -9.26 -9.51 -21.82
CA GLN A 90 -9.58 -8.74 -20.63
C GLN A 90 -8.42 -7.84 -20.24
N LYS A 91 -8.70 -6.56 -20.02
CA LYS A 91 -7.74 -5.57 -19.54
C LYS A 91 -8.32 -4.87 -18.31
N GLN A 92 -7.52 -4.80 -17.26
CA GLN A 92 -7.85 -3.95 -16.12
C GLN A 92 -7.48 -2.50 -16.43
N ILE A 93 -8.42 -1.58 -16.28
CA ILE A 93 -8.21 -0.14 -16.42
C ILE A 93 -8.61 0.59 -15.14
N ILE A 94 -8.13 1.82 -15.01
CA ILE A 94 -8.45 2.72 -13.90
C ILE A 94 -9.27 3.88 -14.46
N LYS A 95 -10.34 4.26 -13.78
CA LYS A 95 -11.25 5.32 -14.18
C LYS A 95 -11.49 6.30 -13.05
N VAL A 96 -11.84 7.53 -13.40
CA VAL A 96 -12.24 8.55 -12.44
C VAL A 96 -13.68 8.31 -12.01
N PHE A 97 -13.91 8.07 -10.72
CA PHE A 97 -15.23 7.96 -10.13
C PHE A 97 -15.84 9.33 -9.85
N ASP A 98 -15.08 10.19 -9.18
CA ASP A 98 -15.51 11.53 -8.78
C ASP A 98 -14.31 12.47 -8.76
N ASN A 99 -14.32 13.50 -9.61
CA ASN A 99 -13.39 14.61 -9.57
C ASN A 99 -14.16 15.88 -9.18
N LYS A 100 -13.99 16.30 -7.93
CA LYS A 100 -14.71 17.47 -7.38
C LYS A 100 -14.25 18.79 -7.98
N LEU A 101 -13.02 18.85 -8.52
CA LEU A 101 -12.47 20.07 -9.13
C LEU A 101 -12.87 20.20 -10.60
N ASP A 102 -12.93 19.08 -11.31
CA ASP A 102 -13.30 19.03 -12.72
C ASP A 102 -14.13 17.76 -13.01
N PRO A 103 -15.46 17.84 -12.78
CA PRO A 103 -16.37 16.71 -13.00
C PRO A 103 -16.43 16.24 -14.45
N SER A 104 -15.93 17.01 -15.42
CA SER A 104 -15.88 16.58 -16.83
C SER A 104 -14.95 15.39 -17.04
N ASN A 105 -14.04 15.14 -16.10
CA ASN A 105 -13.16 13.97 -16.10
C ASN A 105 -13.82 12.71 -15.54
N ASN A 106 -15.03 12.77 -14.99
CA ASN A 106 -15.71 11.59 -14.47
C ASN A 106 -15.89 10.57 -15.60
N ASP A 107 -15.67 9.30 -15.29
CA ASP A 107 -15.62 8.20 -16.25
C ASP A 107 -14.50 8.23 -17.31
N CYS A 108 -13.57 9.19 -17.26
CA CYS A 108 -12.36 9.11 -18.07
C CYS A 108 -11.43 8.00 -17.57
N GLU A 109 -10.70 7.36 -18.49
CA GLU A 109 -9.61 6.45 -18.17
C GLU A 109 -8.40 7.25 -17.68
N VAL A 110 -7.83 6.82 -16.56
CA VAL A 110 -6.53 7.31 -16.09
C VAL A 110 -5.45 6.49 -16.79
N THR A 111 -4.77 7.11 -17.75
CA THR A 111 -3.73 6.44 -18.54
C THR A 111 -2.38 6.45 -17.85
N GLU A 112 -2.05 7.55 -17.14
CA GLU A 112 -0.75 7.76 -16.50
C GLU A 112 -0.87 8.39 -15.11
N ILE A 113 0.04 8.02 -14.21
CA ILE A 113 0.23 8.62 -12.89
C ILE A 113 1.72 8.93 -12.76
N HIS A 114 2.08 10.20 -12.57
CA HIS A 114 3.47 10.67 -12.51
C HIS A 114 4.35 10.18 -13.69
N GLY A 115 3.80 10.15 -14.91
CA GLY A 115 4.51 9.73 -16.12
C GLY A 115 4.74 8.22 -16.27
N LYS A 116 4.14 7.39 -15.40
CA LYS A 116 4.10 5.93 -15.53
C LYS A 116 2.70 5.47 -15.94
N PRO A 117 2.55 4.36 -16.68
CA PRO A 117 1.25 3.75 -16.93
C PRO A 117 0.49 3.55 -15.61
N ALA A 118 -0.77 3.99 -15.54
CA ALA A 118 -1.50 4.10 -14.27
C ALA A 118 -1.55 2.79 -13.47
N LEU A 119 -1.81 1.66 -14.15
CA LEU A 119 -1.82 0.35 -13.49
C LEU A 119 -0.42 -0.03 -12.96
N GLN A 120 0.64 0.27 -13.71
CA GLN A 120 2.01 0.03 -13.25
C GLN A 120 2.35 0.89 -12.04
N ALA A 121 1.95 2.17 -12.02
CA ALA A 121 2.14 3.04 -10.87
C ALA A 121 1.45 2.51 -9.61
N ILE A 122 0.24 1.94 -9.74
CA ILE A 122 -0.49 1.31 -8.63
C ILE A 122 0.21 0.02 -8.17
N ILE A 123 0.71 -0.80 -9.10
CA ILE A 123 1.46 -2.03 -8.79
C ILE A 123 2.76 -1.66 -8.05
N ASP A 124 3.52 -0.71 -8.57
CA ASP A 124 4.74 -0.19 -7.94
C ASP A 124 4.43 0.31 -6.53
N PHE A 125 3.37 1.13 -6.39
CA PHE A 125 2.91 1.62 -5.08
C PHE A 125 2.56 0.47 -4.14
N ALA A 126 1.79 -0.52 -4.59
CA ALA A 126 1.38 -1.65 -3.76
C ALA A 126 2.57 -2.52 -3.32
N ASN A 127 3.58 -2.68 -4.19
CA ASN A 127 4.81 -3.41 -3.88
C ASN A 127 5.71 -2.63 -2.91
N ASP A 128 6.02 -1.39 -3.25
CA ASP A 128 7.06 -0.58 -2.59
C ASP A 128 6.61 0.10 -1.31
N ASN A 129 5.32 0.39 -1.13
CA ASN A 129 4.88 1.09 0.08
C ASN A 129 5.02 0.19 1.31
N THR A 130 6.12 0.44 2.02
CA THR A 130 6.10 0.67 3.45
C THR A 130 5.17 1.85 3.73
N ALA A 131 4.24 1.74 4.68
CA ALA A 131 3.15 2.68 4.92
C ALA A 131 3.43 4.12 4.49
N ALA A 132 2.54 4.69 3.68
CA ALA A 132 2.60 6.07 3.28
C ALA A 132 2.89 6.96 4.51
N PRO A 133 3.92 7.82 4.47
CA PRO A 133 4.01 8.89 5.46
C PRO A 133 2.71 9.70 5.40
N PRO A 134 2.22 10.21 6.56
CA PRO A 134 1.02 11.02 6.61
C PRO A 134 1.10 12.25 5.68
#